data_AF-A0A7S3HAM6-F1
#
_entry.id   AF-A0A7S3HAM6-F1
#
_cell.length_a   1.000
_cell.length_b   1.000
_cell.length_c   1.000
_cell.angle_alpha   90.00
_cell.angle_beta   90.00
_cell.angle_gamma   90.00
#
_symmetry.space_group_name_H-M   'P 1'
#
loop_
_entity.id
_entity.type
_entity.pdbx_description
1 polymer ?
#
loop_
_entity_poly.entity_id
_entity_poly.type
_entity_poly.pdbx_seq_one_letter_code
_entity_poly.pdbx_strand_id
1 'polypeptide(L)'
;NSDYEGQMPARYLRHGSQPEGVPVITDMPQLEPFWAAGFSFSRGHFKLRVPYDAYQPMVFQGEEIAVGIRGFTHGYDFYAPKDSVVFHEYASKSARRKKIPMFWENTGHAGMGQNSLK
;
A
#
# COMPACT_ATOMS: atom_id res chain seq x y z
N ASN A 1 24.79 7.34 7.97
CA ASN A 1 24.47 8.00 9.26
C ASN A 1 23.05 7.62 9.65
N SER A 2 22.76 6.63 10.48
CA SER A 2 23.54 6.00 11.54
C SER A 2 23.69 4.49 11.35
N ASP A 3 24.85 4.02 11.79
CA ASP A 3 25.35 2.67 11.71
C ASP A 3 24.75 1.78 12.79
N TYR A 4 24.44 0.54 12.41
CA TYR A 4 24.49 -0.67 13.24
C TYR A 4 23.90 -0.60 14.68
N GLU A 5 22.68 -1.11 14.85
CA GLU A 5 22.01 -1.29 16.17
C GLU A 5 22.27 -2.66 16.82
N GLY A 6 23.39 -3.30 16.52
CA GLY A 6 23.73 -4.61 17.10
C GLY A 6 22.88 -5.77 16.55
N GLN A 7 23.24 -6.99 16.95
CA GLN A 7 22.51 -8.21 16.60
C GLN A 7 21.24 -8.31 17.45
N MET A 8 20.18 -7.62 17.02
CA MET A 8 18.83 -7.88 17.52
C MET A 8 18.38 -9.28 17.02
N PRO A 9 17.73 -10.11 17.85
CA PRO A 9 17.30 -11.45 17.44
C PRO A 9 16.22 -11.43 16.33
N ALA A 10 15.59 -10.28 16.07
CA ALA A 10 14.64 -10.09 15.00
C ALA A 10 15.16 -9.05 13.98
N ARG A 11 15.44 -9.50 12.76
CA ARG A 11 15.74 -8.62 11.61
C ARG A 11 14.42 -8.10 11.03
N TYR A 12 14.19 -6.80 11.09
CA TYR A 12 13.09 -6.15 10.36
C TYR A 12 13.61 -5.62 9.01
N LEU A 13 12.80 -5.75 7.95
CA LEU A 13 13.14 -5.22 6.62
C LEU A 13 13.31 -3.69 6.68
N ARG A 14 14.42 -3.17 6.15
CA ARG A 14 14.63 -1.73 5.98
C ARG A 14 14.26 -1.29 4.56
N HIS A 15 13.72 -0.08 4.43
CA HIS A 15 13.41 0.50 3.13
C HIS A 15 14.71 0.71 2.33
N GLY A 16 14.86 0.00 1.20
CA GLY A 16 16.03 0.10 0.31
C GLY A 16 16.97 -1.12 0.28
N SER A 17 16.75 -2.14 1.12
CA SER A 17 17.49 -3.40 1.06
C SER A 17 16.80 -4.39 0.13
N GLN A 18 17.25 -4.50 -1.12
CA GLN A 18 16.93 -5.61 -2.03
C GLN A 18 18.25 -6.13 -2.63
N PRO A 19 18.65 -7.40 -2.50
CA PRO A 19 18.05 -8.51 -1.75
C PRO A 19 18.90 -8.89 -0.51
N GLU A 20 18.34 -8.86 0.71
CA GLU A 20 19.03 -9.33 1.92
C GLU A 20 18.63 -10.78 2.26
N GLY A 21 19.17 -11.74 1.51
CA GLY A 21 19.18 -13.17 1.88
C GLY A 21 18.02 -14.03 1.38
N VAL A 22 18.17 -15.35 1.52
CA VAL A 22 17.10 -16.33 1.25
C VAL A 22 15.98 -16.09 2.28
N PRO A 23 14.72 -15.93 1.85
CA PRO A 23 13.61 -15.73 2.78
C PRO A 23 13.54 -16.92 3.74
N VAL A 24 13.49 -16.63 5.04
CA VAL A 24 13.44 -17.66 6.10
C VAL A 24 12.06 -18.33 6.14
N ILE A 25 11.01 -17.56 5.85
CA ILE A 25 9.63 -18.05 5.78
C ILE A 25 9.32 -18.37 4.32
N THR A 26 9.05 -19.64 4.04
CA THR A 26 8.88 -20.14 2.65
C THR A 26 7.63 -20.98 2.45
N ASP A 27 6.81 -21.20 3.47
CA ASP A 27 5.69 -22.14 3.44
C ASP A 27 4.36 -21.52 3.88
N MET A 28 4.38 -20.26 4.32
CA MET A 28 3.19 -19.53 4.75
C MET A 28 3.21 -18.06 4.29
N PRO A 29 2.04 -17.42 4.16
CA PRO A 29 1.96 -15.97 3.95
C PRO A 29 2.69 -15.21 5.07
N GLN A 30 3.39 -14.13 4.71
CA GLN A 30 4.12 -13.31 5.68
C GLN A 30 3.21 -12.21 6.23
N LEU A 31 3.23 -12.01 7.54
CA LEU A 31 2.53 -10.91 8.19
C LEU A 31 3.19 -9.58 7.79
N GLU A 32 2.38 -8.65 7.31
CA GLU A 32 2.82 -7.35 6.83
C GLU A 32 2.28 -6.20 7.70
N PRO A 33 3.10 -5.20 8.02
CA PRO A 33 2.65 -4.00 8.73
C PRO A 33 1.93 -3.01 7.80
N PHE A 34 1.95 -3.22 6.49
CA PHE A 34 1.39 -2.32 5.48
C PHE A 34 0.31 -3.03 4.64
N TRP A 35 -0.64 -2.23 4.16
CA TRP A 35 -1.71 -2.70 3.28
C TRP A 35 -1.61 -1.98 1.92
N ALA A 36 -1.68 -2.75 0.83
CA ALA A 36 -1.66 -2.22 -0.53
C ALA A 36 -3.06 -2.25 -1.14
N ALA A 37 -3.58 -1.09 -1.56
CA ALA A 37 -4.93 -0.97 -2.12
C ALA A 37 -5.02 -1.62 -3.51
N GLY A 38 -3.97 -1.50 -4.31
CA GLY A 38 -3.95 -1.93 -5.71
C GLY A 38 -4.02 -3.45 -5.92
N PHE A 39 -3.66 -4.25 -4.92
CA PHE A 39 -3.73 -5.71 -4.97
C PHE A 39 -3.98 -6.27 -3.57
N SER A 40 -5.24 -6.34 -3.16
CA SER A 40 -5.64 -6.92 -1.88
C SER A 40 -6.96 -7.68 -1.97
N PHE A 41 -7.06 -8.72 -1.14
CA PHE A 41 -8.25 -9.55 -1.02
C PHE A 41 -8.65 -9.63 0.44
N SER A 42 -9.94 -9.56 0.70
CA SER A 42 -10.49 -9.68 2.05
C SER A 42 -11.91 -10.23 1.98
N ARG A 43 -12.41 -10.70 3.12
CA ARG A 43 -13.84 -10.98 3.27
C ARG A 43 -14.61 -9.67 3.16
N GLY A 44 -15.82 -9.70 2.59
CA GLY A 44 -16.62 -8.50 2.33
C GLY A 44 -16.89 -7.61 3.56
N HIS A 45 -16.86 -8.18 4.78
CA HIS A 45 -17.01 -7.41 6.01
C HIS A 45 -15.87 -6.42 6.29
N PHE A 46 -14.68 -6.61 5.70
CA PHE A 46 -13.56 -5.68 5.87
C PHE A 46 -13.92 -4.28 5.41
N LYS A 47 -14.44 -4.15 4.18
CA LYS A 47 -14.89 -2.87 3.63
C LYS A 47 -15.98 -2.19 4.47
N LEU A 48 -16.89 -2.99 5.06
CA LEU A 48 -17.99 -2.47 5.88
C LEU A 48 -17.51 -1.98 7.25
N ARG A 49 -16.53 -2.66 7.87
CA ARG A 49 -15.97 -2.27 9.17
C ARG A 49 -14.92 -1.18 9.06
N VAL A 50 -14.16 -1.16 7.97
CA VAL A 50 -13.06 -0.23 7.70
C VAL A 50 -13.35 0.50 6.38
N PRO A 51 -14.42 1.31 6.31
CA PRO A 51 -14.72 2.09 5.10
C PRO A 51 -13.63 3.15 4.88
N TYR A 52 -13.39 3.58 3.64
CA TYR A 52 -12.51 4.73 3.38
C TYR A 52 -12.95 5.98 4.15
N ASP A 53 -12.01 6.90 4.40
CA ASP A 53 -12.28 8.14 5.11
C ASP A 53 -13.21 9.05 4.28
N ALA A 54 -14.38 9.36 4.83
CA ALA A 54 -15.39 10.20 4.20
C ALA A 54 -14.93 11.67 4.04
N TYR A 55 -13.95 12.11 4.82
CA TYR A 55 -13.41 13.48 4.78
C TYR A 55 -12.20 13.61 3.84
N GLN A 56 -11.77 12.53 3.19
CA GLN A 56 -10.69 12.53 2.21
C GLN A 56 -11.17 12.00 0.84
N PRO A 57 -12.25 12.57 0.26
CA PRO A 57 -12.73 12.13 -1.04
C PRO A 57 -11.68 12.42 -2.12
N MET A 58 -11.54 11.50 -3.07
CA MET A 58 -10.64 11.64 -4.23
C MET A 58 -9.14 11.73 -3.89
N VAL A 59 -8.75 11.37 -2.67
CA VAL A 59 -7.33 11.21 -2.30
C VAL A 59 -6.85 9.85 -2.79
N PHE A 60 -5.84 9.87 -3.66
CA PHE A 60 -5.19 8.67 -4.19
C PHE A 60 -3.90 8.29 -3.46
N GLN A 61 -3.26 9.23 -2.75
CA GLN A 61 -2.02 8.96 -2.04
C GLN A 61 -2.24 9.24 -0.56
N GLY A 62 -2.24 8.17 0.25
CA GLY A 62 -2.38 8.22 1.71
C GLY A 62 -3.56 7.41 2.24
N GLU A 63 -4.49 7.02 1.38
CA GLU A 63 -5.59 6.12 1.65
C GLU A 63 -5.10 4.74 2.11
N GLU A 64 -4.00 4.24 1.55
CA GLU A 64 -3.40 2.95 1.94
C GLU A 64 -2.98 2.94 3.42
N ILE A 65 -2.30 4.00 3.86
CA ILE A 65 -1.87 4.16 5.25
C ILE A 65 -3.10 4.31 6.16
N ALA A 66 -4.08 5.13 5.74
CA ALA A 66 -5.30 5.36 6.52
C ALA A 66 -6.11 4.06 6.72
N VAL A 67 -6.28 3.26 5.66
CA VAL A 67 -6.97 1.96 5.74
C VAL A 67 -6.13 0.94 6.48
N GLY A 68 -4.81 0.90 6.28
CA GLY A 68 -3.91 -0.02 6.98
C GLY A 68 -3.96 0.15 8.50
N ILE A 69 -3.77 1.38 9.00
CA ILE A 69 -3.81 1.68 10.44
C ILE A 69 -5.19 1.36 11.03
N ARG A 70 -6.26 1.73 10.31
CA ARG A 70 -7.63 1.47 10.78
C ARG A 70 -7.96 -0.02 10.76
N GLY A 71 -7.54 -0.76 9.74
CA GLY A 71 -7.68 -2.21 9.69
C GLY A 71 -7.02 -2.88 10.89
N PHE A 72 -5.76 -2.54 11.16
CA PHE A 72 -5.03 -3.09 12.30
C PHE A 72 -5.74 -2.82 13.63
N THR A 73 -6.17 -1.58 13.86
CA THR A 73 -6.90 -1.20 15.10
C THR A 73 -8.30 -1.82 15.22
N HIS A 74 -8.88 -2.31 14.11
CA HIS A 74 -10.12 -3.08 14.11
C HIS A 74 -9.90 -4.60 14.21
N GLY A 75 -8.66 -5.04 14.44
CA GLY A 75 -8.29 -6.45 14.64
C GLY A 75 -8.08 -7.22 13.35
N TYR A 76 -7.72 -6.54 12.24
CA TYR A 76 -7.32 -7.21 11.01
C TYR A 76 -5.81 -7.30 10.89
N ASP A 77 -5.33 -8.47 10.47
CA ASP A 77 -3.96 -8.70 10.06
C ASP A 77 -3.85 -8.64 8.53
N PHE A 78 -2.70 -8.17 8.03
CA PHE A 78 -2.39 -8.14 6.62
C PHE A 78 -1.30 -9.16 6.29
N TYR A 79 -1.44 -9.83 5.15
CA TYR A 79 -0.48 -10.83 4.72
C TYR A 79 -0.07 -10.63 3.27
N ALA A 80 1.23 -10.72 3.00
CA ALA A 80 1.74 -10.84 1.64
C ALA A 80 1.66 -12.31 1.17
N PRO A 81 1.29 -12.55 -0.10
CA PRO A 81 1.44 -13.87 -0.70
C PRO A 81 2.89 -14.35 -0.63
N LYS A 82 3.08 -15.65 -0.39
CA LYS A 82 4.40 -16.27 -0.39
C LYS A 82 5.14 -16.05 -1.71
N ASP A 83 4.43 -16.21 -2.82
CA ASP A 83 4.99 -16.15 -4.17
C ASP A 83 4.48 -14.91 -4.89
N SER A 84 5.32 -14.32 -5.74
CA SER A 84 4.94 -13.19 -6.59
C SER A 84 3.92 -13.63 -7.65
N VAL A 85 2.65 -13.31 -7.43
CA VAL A 85 1.55 -13.70 -8.34
C VAL A 85 1.38 -12.71 -9.50
N VAL A 86 1.63 -11.42 -9.26
CA VAL A 86 1.44 -10.35 -10.24
C VAL A 86 2.46 -9.24 -10.04
N PHE A 87 2.80 -8.55 -11.13
CA PHE A 87 3.67 -7.38 -11.11
C PHE A 87 2.86 -6.12 -11.40
N HIS A 88 3.16 -5.05 -10.65
CA HIS A 88 2.61 -3.72 -10.89
C HIS A 88 3.63 -2.84 -11.60
N GLU A 89 3.28 -2.30 -12.77
CA GLU A 89 4.14 -1.35 -13.49
C GLU A 89 4.00 0.05 -12.87
N TYR A 90 5.02 0.49 -12.17
CA TYR A 90 5.04 1.84 -11.62
C TYR A 90 5.15 2.89 -12.73
N ALA A 91 4.15 3.76 -12.76
CA ALA A 91 3.97 4.71 -13.85
C ALA A 91 5.14 5.69 -14.03
N SER A 92 5.95 5.99 -13.00
CA SER A 92 7.14 6.86 -13.14
C SER A 92 8.16 6.34 -14.14
N LYS A 93 8.14 5.03 -14.43
CA LYS A 93 9.02 4.35 -15.38
C LYS A 93 8.32 3.95 -16.69
N SER A 94 7.03 4.29 -16.84
CA SER A 94 6.25 3.88 -18.01
C SER A 94 6.25 4.97 -19.08
N ALA A 95 6.61 4.61 -20.31
CA ALA A 95 6.40 5.47 -21.49
C ALA A 95 4.92 5.79 -21.75
N ARG A 96 4.00 5.04 -21.12
CA ARG A 96 2.55 5.22 -21.24
C ARG A 96 1.97 6.21 -20.23
N ARG A 97 2.76 6.72 -19.27
CA ARG A 97 2.26 7.64 -18.23
C ARG A 97 1.86 8.97 -18.84
N LYS A 98 0.58 9.32 -18.70
CA LYS A 98 0.07 10.67 -18.94
C LYS A 98 0.25 11.52 -17.69
N LYS A 99 0.51 12.82 -17.86
CA LYS A 99 0.48 13.76 -16.73
C LYS A 99 -0.96 13.88 -16.26
N ILE A 100 -1.22 13.42 -15.03
CA ILE A 100 -2.50 13.58 -14.36
C ILE A 100 -2.36 14.74 -13.36
N PRO A 101 -3.25 15.74 -13.38
CA PRO A 101 -3.24 16.81 -12.39
C PRO A 101 -3.34 16.24 -10.98
N MET A 102 -2.45 16.67 -10.10
CA MET A 102 -2.50 16.33 -8.68
C MET A 102 -3.66 17.06 -8.01
N PHE A 103 -4.05 16.58 -6.83
CA PHE A 103 -5.16 17.14 -6.06
C PHE A 103 -5.04 18.67 -5.87
N TRP A 104 -3.83 19.18 -5.58
CA TRP A 104 -3.56 20.61 -5.38
C TRP A 104 -3.47 21.42 -6.67
N GLU A 105 -3.36 20.77 -7.83
CA GLU A 105 -3.41 21.42 -9.15
C GLU A 105 -4.86 21.61 -9.63
N ASN A 106 -5.83 20.98 -8.97
CA ASN A 106 -7.24 21.03 -9.34
C ASN A 106 -7.94 22.21 -8.65
N THR A 107 -7.93 23.37 -9.31
CA THR A 107 -8.64 24.56 -8.82
C THR A 107 -10.16 24.36 -8.96
N GLY A 108 -10.88 24.34 -7.84
CA GLY A 108 -12.35 24.41 -7.82
C GLY A 108 -13.12 23.13 -7.48
N HIS A 109 -12.46 22.06 -7.00
CA HIS A 109 -13.12 20.82 -6.51
C HIS A 109 -14.24 20.28 -7.43
N ALA A 110 -14.19 20.54 -8.74
CA ALA A 110 -15.31 20.33 -9.66
C ALA A 110 -15.60 18.85 -9.98
N GLY A 111 -15.16 17.90 -9.15
CA GLY A 111 -15.42 16.47 -9.35
C GLY A 111 -14.82 15.90 -10.64
N MET A 112 -13.78 16.54 -11.20
CA MET A 112 -13.14 16.16 -12.47
C MET A 112 -12.60 14.72 -12.50
N GLY A 113 -12.42 14.06 -11.34
CA GLY A 113 -11.94 12.69 -11.29
C GLY A 113 -12.87 11.65 -11.94
N GLN A 114 -14.13 12.00 -12.24
CA GLN A 114 -14.98 11.15 -13.09
C GLN A 114 -14.51 11.12 -14.56
N ASN A 115 -13.87 12.19 -15.05
CA ASN A 115 -13.34 12.23 -16.41
C ASN A 115 -12.07 11.38 -16.59
N SER A 116 -11.36 11.08 -15.50
CA SER A 116 -10.20 10.16 -15.50
C SER A 116 -10.58 8.67 -15.42
N LEU A 117 -11.85 8.34 -15.24
CA LEU A 117 -12.36 6.96 -15.23
C LEU A 117 -12.82 6.46 -16.62
N LYS A 118 -12.78 7.33 -17.64
CA LYS A 118 -13.05 7.00 -19.05
C LYS A 118 -11.76 6.66 -19.77
#